data_AF-A0A952RJF8-F1
#
_entry.id   AF-A0A952RJF8-F1
#
_cell.length_a   1.000
_cell.length_b   1.000
_cell.length_c   1.000
_cell.angle_alpha   90.00
_cell.angle_beta   90.00
_cell.angle_gamma   90.00
#
_symmetry.space_group_name_H-M   'P 1'
#
loop_
_entity.id
_entity.type
_entity.pdbx_description
1 polymer ?
#
loop_
_entity_poly.entity_id
_entity_poly.type
_entity_poly.pdbx_seq_one_letter_code
_entity_poly.pdbx_strand_id
1 'polypeptide(L)'
;MGLRLAETKEVRTELAPLLPALRRVVRARLARIVAGSIGVAGAAAMTFSAAWTHDESRSPAPTLMLLASAAALVAGWVLARGGLAAGARLLRRDTTELRLTGQLDADLARIDATDPRAELHRLERRAQGLELASVGLPIAGVSFLYPLSSHWLFTQLLGGGESAGDFSQWIRVSLAIVGHAHIALAICGFLFAKRLRSLTLEGLIDLKIHREWLKAWMITIGISCLPGILLILVPPILVAITGITFIPVLWYVLHSAVVRERSKFAFAEAASNVRVAANVDVADALAEQKQREADRYDEHAGGDADDGAEREPLVVAAHRVGDDGRGR
;
A
#
# COMPACT_ATOMS: atom_id res chain seq x y z
N MET A 1 -6.74 -8.57 34.98
CA MET A 1 -6.90 -7.22 34.41
C MET A 1 -5.58 -6.45 34.30
N GLY A 2 -4.75 -6.38 35.35
CA GLY A 2 -3.45 -5.69 35.31
C GLY A 2 -2.51 -6.14 34.19
N LEU A 3 -2.42 -7.45 33.93
CA LEU A 3 -1.59 -8.01 32.84
C LEU A 3 -2.00 -7.51 31.45
N ARG A 4 -3.29 -7.55 31.11
CA ARG A 4 -3.80 -7.08 29.80
C ARG A 4 -3.62 -5.57 29.63
N LEU A 5 -3.78 -4.79 30.70
CA LEU A 5 -3.51 -3.34 30.69
C LEU A 5 -2.02 -3.06 30.48
N ALA A 6 -1.15 -3.80 31.16
CA ALA A 6 0.32 -3.70 31.00
C ALA A 6 0.74 -4.07 29.57
N GLU A 7 0.25 -5.19 29.02
CA GLU A 7 0.51 -5.60 27.64
C GLU A 7 0.04 -4.51 26.66
N THR A 8 -1.17 -3.98 26.83
CA THR A 8 -1.72 -2.96 25.92
C THR A 8 -0.92 -1.66 25.99
N LYS A 9 -0.49 -1.25 27.19
CA LYS A 9 0.36 -0.07 27.40
C LYS A 9 1.74 -0.26 26.77
N GLU A 10 2.30 -1.45 26.88
CA GLU A 10 3.59 -1.80 26.30
C GLU A 10 3.54 -1.79 24.77
N VAL A 11 2.59 -2.54 24.18
CA VAL A 11 2.37 -2.58 22.72
C VAL A 11 2.11 -1.17 22.18
N ARG A 12 1.36 -0.34 22.91
CA ARG A 12 1.14 1.06 22.54
C ARG A 12 2.44 1.86 22.56
N THR A 13 3.28 1.69 23.57
CA THR A 13 4.57 2.41 23.67
C THR A 13 5.45 2.14 22.44
N GLU A 14 5.41 0.93 21.90
CA GLU A 14 6.21 0.56 20.72
C GLU A 14 5.57 0.90 19.38
N LEU A 15 4.29 0.59 19.21
CA LEU A 15 3.60 0.78 17.94
C LEU A 15 3.20 2.25 17.72
N ALA A 16 2.85 2.99 18.77
CA ALA A 16 2.38 4.36 18.62
C ALA A 16 3.36 5.29 17.88
N PRO A 17 4.69 5.22 18.11
CA PRO A 17 5.67 5.96 17.31
C PRO A 17 5.67 5.60 15.80
N LEU A 18 5.30 4.36 15.45
CA LEU A 18 5.32 3.85 14.07
C LEU A 18 4.03 4.18 13.31
N LEU A 19 2.87 4.25 13.99
CA LEU A 19 1.57 4.53 13.36
C LEU A 19 1.56 5.80 12.46
N PRO A 20 2.16 6.95 12.85
CA PRO A 20 2.27 8.10 11.97
C PRO A 20 3.00 7.81 10.65
N ALA A 21 4.02 6.97 10.67
CA ALA A 21 4.76 6.57 9.47
C ALA A 21 3.90 5.70 8.55
N LEU A 22 3.13 4.76 9.09
CA LEU A 22 2.22 3.90 8.32
C LEU A 22 1.04 4.70 7.73
N ARG A 23 0.47 5.64 8.49
CA ARG A 23 -0.53 6.59 7.97
C ARG A 23 0.03 7.46 6.85
N ARG A 24 1.34 7.79 6.85
CA ARG A 24 1.99 8.50 5.72
C ARG A 24 2.05 7.61 4.47
N VAL A 25 2.23 6.30 4.60
CA VAL A 25 2.21 5.35 3.47
C VAL A 25 0.85 5.36 2.78
N VAL A 26 -0.25 5.19 3.54
CA VAL A 26 -1.62 5.20 2.99
C VAL A 26 -1.91 6.51 2.25
N ARG A 27 -1.52 7.65 2.84
CA ARG A 27 -1.71 8.97 2.21
C ARG A 27 -0.86 9.15 0.94
N ALA A 28 0.38 8.65 0.93
CA ALA A 28 1.23 8.69 -0.26
C ALA A 28 0.63 7.86 -1.40
N ARG A 29 0.05 6.67 -1.10
CA ARG A 29 -0.67 5.85 -2.08
C ARG A 29 -1.88 6.58 -2.65
N LEU A 30 -2.70 7.20 -1.79
CA LEU A 30 -3.86 8.00 -2.23
C LEU A 30 -3.44 9.18 -3.12
N ALA A 31 -2.39 9.92 -2.75
CA ALA A 31 -1.90 11.04 -3.56
C ALA A 31 -1.43 10.59 -4.96
N ARG A 32 -0.77 9.42 -5.05
CA ARG A 32 -0.40 8.83 -6.34
C ARG A 32 -1.63 8.41 -7.15
N ILE A 33 -2.64 7.81 -6.52
CA ILE A 33 -3.91 7.46 -7.18
C ILE A 33 -4.56 8.71 -7.76
N VAL A 34 -4.71 9.78 -6.97
CA VAL A 34 -5.32 11.04 -7.42
C VAL A 34 -4.57 11.60 -8.63
N ALA A 35 -3.24 11.70 -8.55
CA ALA A 35 -2.42 12.20 -9.65
C ALA A 35 -2.54 11.32 -10.92
N GLY A 36 -2.45 10.00 -10.75
CA GLY A 36 -2.62 9.05 -11.85
C GLY A 36 -3.99 9.14 -12.51
N SER A 37 -5.06 9.24 -11.71
CA SER A 37 -6.43 9.42 -12.22
C SER A 37 -6.60 10.73 -12.99
N ILE A 38 -6.03 11.84 -12.51
CA ILE A 38 -6.02 13.12 -13.24
C ILE A 38 -5.30 12.95 -14.58
N GLY A 39 -4.15 12.25 -14.59
CA GLY A 39 -3.41 11.97 -15.81
C GLY A 39 -4.21 11.19 -16.85
N VAL A 40 -4.85 10.09 -16.42
CA VAL A 40 -5.68 9.25 -17.28
C VAL A 40 -6.90 10.02 -17.80
N ALA A 41 -7.61 10.75 -16.92
CA ALA A 41 -8.76 11.55 -17.29
C ALA A 41 -8.38 12.68 -18.27
N GLY A 42 -7.25 13.34 -18.03
CA GLY A 42 -6.72 14.38 -18.91
C GLY A 42 -6.34 13.84 -20.29
N ALA A 43 -5.70 12.67 -20.36
CA ALA A 43 -5.41 11.99 -21.63
C ALA A 43 -6.69 11.62 -22.40
N ALA A 44 -7.72 11.14 -21.70
CA ALA A 44 -9.02 10.85 -22.30
C ALA A 44 -9.71 12.12 -22.82
N ALA A 45 -9.70 13.21 -22.04
CA ALA A 45 -10.25 14.50 -22.43
C ALA A 45 -9.53 15.10 -23.65
N MET A 46 -8.18 15.02 -23.68
CA MET A 46 -7.37 15.42 -24.83
C MET A 46 -7.72 14.59 -26.07
N THR A 47 -7.85 13.28 -25.93
CA THR A 47 -8.23 12.36 -27.01
C THR A 47 -9.61 12.71 -27.57
N PHE A 48 -10.59 12.94 -26.69
CA PHE A 48 -11.92 13.37 -27.08
C PHE A 48 -11.90 14.74 -27.78
N SER A 49 -11.14 15.70 -27.25
CA SER A 49 -10.96 17.02 -27.87
C SER A 49 -10.34 16.92 -29.26
N ALA A 50 -9.34 16.06 -29.45
CA ALA A 50 -8.70 15.83 -30.74
C ALA A 50 -9.66 15.23 -31.78
N ALA A 51 -10.55 14.32 -31.36
CA ALA A 51 -11.58 13.75 -32.23
C ALA A 51 -12.69 14.77 -32.56
N TRP A 52 -13.15 15.54 -31.56
CA TRP A 52 -14.25 16.49 -31.73
C TRP A 52 -13.88 17.69 -32.61
N THR A 53 -12.65 18.18 -32.48
CA THR A 53 -12.19 19.37 -33.23
C THR A 53 -11.59 19.05 -34.60
N HIS A 54 -11.79 17.84 -35.14
CA HIS A 54 -11.10 17.39 -36.35
C HIS A 54 -11.31 18.32 -37.58
N ASP A 55 -12.49 18.92 -37.72
CA ASP A 55 -12.82 19.86 -38.81
C ASP A 55 -12.15 21.24 -38.64
N GLU A 56 -11.79 21.62 -37.40
CA GLU A 56 -11.03 22.83 -37.12
C GLU A 56 -9.53 22.51 -37.18
N SER A 57 -8.97 22.62 -38.39
CA SER A 57 -7.58 22.25 -38.68
C SER A 57 -6.52 22.94 -37.80
N ARG A 58 -6.86 24.08 -37.17
CA ARG A 58 -5.94 24.86 -36.31
C ARG A 58 -6.41 25.08 -34.88
N SER A 59 -7.38 24.30 -34.40
CA SER A 59 -7.84 24.41 -33.01
C SER A 59 -6.71 24.07 -32.04
N PRO A 60 -6.30 24.96 -31.11
CA PRO A 60 -5.22 24.68 -30.15
C PRO A 60 -5.68 23.81 -28.97
N ALA A 61 -6.96 23.40 -28.95
CA ALA A 61 -7.58 22.75 -27.80
C ALA A 61 -6.88 21.45 -27.35
N PRO A 62 -6.49 20.50 -28.23
CA PRO A 62 -5.76 19.31 -27.83
C PRO A 62 -4.42 19.62 -27.15
N THR A 63 -3.62 20.54 -27.69
CA THR A 63 -2.33 20.93 -27.11
C THR A 63 -2.52 21.61 -25.75
N LEU A 64 -3.48 22.53 -25.62
CA LEU A 64 -3.76 23.17 -24.34
C LEU A 64 -4.25 22.16 -23.30
N MET A 65 -5.09 21.20 -23.69
CA MET A 65 -5.57 20.12 -22.82
C MET A 65 -4.43 19.21 -22.37
N LEU A 66 -3.49 18.87 -23.24
CA LEU A 66 -2.29 18.11 -22.91
C LEU A 66 -1.47 18.80 -21.82
N LEU A 67 -1.15 20.08 -22.02
CA LEU A 67 -0.33 20.86 -21.10
C LEU A 67 -1.04 21.10 -19.76
N ALA A 68 -2.32 21.44 -19.81
CA ALA A 68 -3.14 21.60 -18.62
C ALA A 68 -3.24 20.28 -17.83
N SER A 69 -3.39 19.14 -18.51
CA SER A 69 -3.44 17.82 -17.89
C SER A 69 -2.12 17.42 -17.25
N ALA A 70 -1.00 17.67 -17.92
CA ALA A 70 0.34 17.43 -17.38
C ALA A 70 0.59 18.28 -16.13
N ALA A 71 0.27 19.57 -16.19
CA ALA A 71 0.36 20.47 -15.04
C ALA A 71 -0.58 20.04 -13.89
N ALA A 72 -1.83 19.69 -14.21
CA ALA A 72 -2.83 19.24 -13.25
C ALA A 72 -2.45 17.91 -12.57
N LEU A 73 -1.79 16.99 -13.27
CA LEU A 73 -1.25 15.76 -12.68
C LEU A 73 -0.24 16.10 -11.58
N VAL A 74 0.72 16.98 -11.87
CA VAL A 74 1.76 17.39 -10.91
C VAL A 74 1.14 18.18 -9.75
N ALA A 75 0.32 19.18 -10.05
CA ALA A 75 -0.38 19.98 -9.05
C ALA A 75 -1.29 19.12 -8.17
N GLY A 76 -2.04 18.19 -8.76
CA GLY A 76 -2.90 17.25 -8.06
C GLY A 76 -2.13 16.34 -7.11
N TRP A 77 -0.94 15.87 -7.51
CA TRP A 77 -0.05 15.14 -6.60
C TRP A 77 0.38 15.98 -5.39
N VAL A 78 0.86 17.21 -5.63
CA VAL A 78 1.32 18.13 -4.58
C VAL A 78 0.18 18.48 -3.63
N LEU A 79 -0.98 18.88 -4.17
CA LEU A 79 -2.17 19.25 -3.42
C LEU A 79 -2.75 18.08 -2.64
N ALA A 80 -2.86 16.89 -3.23
CA ALA A 80 -3.33 15.71 -2.52
C ALA A 80 -2.38 15.35 -1.37
N ARG A 81 -1.06 15.39 -1.60
CA ARG A 81 -0.06 15.10 -0.57
C ARG A 81 -0.08 16.13 0.56
N GLY A 82 -0.15 17.41 0.22
CA GLY A 82 -0.21 18.53 1.17
C GLY A 82 -1.52 18.57 1.95
N GLY A 83 -2.66 18.44 1.27
CA GLY A 83 -3.99 18.42 1.88
C GLY A 83 -4.20 17.23 2.81
N LEU A 84 -3.79 16.02 2.41
CA LEU A 84 -3.82 14.85 3.30
C LEU A 84 -2.83 14.98 4.48
N ALA A 85 -1.75 15.75 4.33
CA ALA A 85 -0.84 16.05 5.43
C ALA A 85 -1.46 17.05 6.42
N ALA A 86 -2.04 18.13 5.92
CA ALA A 86 -2.70 19.17 6.71
C ALA A 86 -3.95 18.66 7.42
N GLY A 87 -4.84 17.96 6.71
CA GLY A 87 -6.05 17.37 7.31
C GLY A 87 -5.73 16.39 8.43
N ALA A 88 -4.65 15.60 8.28
CA ALA A 88 -4.18 14.73 9.35
C ALA A 88 -3.59 15.47 10.56
N ARG A 89 -3.09 16.69 10.39
CA ARG A 89 -2.64 17.55 11.51
C ARG A 89 -3.84 18.17 12.23
N LEU A 90 -4.83 18.65 11.50
CA LEU A 90 -6.06 19.23 12.05
C LEU A 90 -6.90 18.18 12.79
N LEU A 91 -6.93 16.95 12.27
CA LEU A 91 -7.61 15.81 12.88
C LEU A 91 -6.75 15.06 13.91
N ARG A 92 -5.57 15.59 14.30
CA ARG A 92 -4.90 15.13 15.52
C ARG A 92 -5.74 15.57 16.71
N ARG A 93 -6.82 14.82 16.98
CA ARG A 93 -7.30 14.71 18.34
C ARG A 93 -6.13 14.20 19.16
N ASP A 94 -5.85 14.86 20.28
CA ASP A 94 -4.89 14.45 21.31
C ASP A 94 -5.26 13.05 21.81
N THR A 95 -4.88 12.06 21.01
CA THR A 95 -5.03 10.63 21.28
C THR A 95 -3.82 10.12 22.06
N THR A 96 -2.87 11.01 22.33
CA THR A 96 -1.60 10.72 23.01
C THR A 96 -1.81 10.38 24.48
N GLU A 97 -2.90 10.83 25.10
CA GLU A 97 -3.24 10.45 26.47
C GLU A 97 -4.66 9.88 26.53
N LEU A 98 -4.77 8.59 26.83
CA LEU A 98 -6.04 8.03 27.31
C LEU A 98 -6.35 8.72 28.63
N ARG A 99 -7.21 9.74 28.60
CA ARG A 99 -7.84 10.24 29.82
C ARG A 99 -8.78 9.17 30.35
N LEU A 100 -8.30 8.43 31.33
CA LEU A 100 -9.09 7.50 32.13
C LEU A 100 -10.13 8.29 32.91
N THR A 101 -11.37 7.83 32.87
CA THR A 101 -12.49 8.45 33.58
C THR A 101 -12.68 7.91 34.99
N GLY A 102 -11.92 6.87 35.35
CA GLY A 102 -12.11 6.16 36.61
C GLY A 102 -13.27 5.17 36.58
N GLN A 103 -14.01 5.12 35.46
CA GLN A 103 -15.05 4.13 35.21
C GLN A 103 -14.45 2.94 34.47
N LEU A 104 -14.33 1.80 35.16
CA LEU A 104 -13.62 0.62 34.68
C LEU A 104 -14.10 0.16 33.29
N ASP A 105 -15.39 -0.03 33.12
CA ASP A 105 -15.98 -0.54 31.87
C ASP A 105 -15.84 0.46 30.73
N ALA A 106 -16.01 1.76 31.02
CA ALA A 106 -15.88 2.82 30.03
C ALA A 106 -14.42 3.03 29.60
N ASP A 107 -13.47 2.82 30.51
CA ASP A 107 -12.04 2.91 30.25
C ASP A 107 -11.54 1.66 29.50
N LEU A 108 -12.03 0.46 29.86
CA LEU A 108 -11.78 -0.78 29.12
C LEU A 108 -12.30 -0.70 27.68
N ALA A 109 -13.55 -0.26 27.49
CA ALA A 109 -14.12 -0.07 26.16
C ALA A 109 -13.31 0.94 25.33
N ARG A 110 -12.77 1.99 25.96
CA ARG A 110 -11.88 2.96 25.29
C ARG A 110 -10.53 2.38 24.92
N ILE A 111 -9.94 1.56 25.80
CA ILE A 111 -8.68 0.87 25.55
C ILE A 111 -8.84 -0.10 24.38
N ASP A 112 -9.87 -0.94 24.40
CA ASP A 112 -10.18 -1.89 23.33
C ASP A 112 -10.50 -1.16 22.00
N ALA A 113 -11.22 -0.03 22.05
CA ALA A 113 -11.48 0.79 20.87
C ALA A 113 -10.22 1.49 20.31
N THR A 114 -9.13 1.58 21.09
CA THR A 114 -7.86 2.20 20.70
C THR A 114 -6.70 1.20 20.69
N ASP A 115 -7.00 -0.06 20.35
CA ASP A 115 -5.98 -1.08 20.17
C ASP A 115 -5.04 -0.73 18.98
N PRO A 116 -3.74 -0.52 19.22
CA PRO A 116 -2.76 -0.24 18.17
C PRO A 116 -2.57 -1.41 17.19
N ARG A 117 -2.79 -2.67 17.60
CA ARG A 117 -2.70 -3.85 16.69
C ARG A 117 -3.85 -3.83 15.69
N ALA A 118 -5.08 -3.63 16.17
CA ALA A 118 -6.24 -3.44 15.29
C ALA A 118 -6.03 -2.27 14.31
N GLU A 119 -5.44 -1.15 14.77
CA GLU A 119 -5.10 -0.05 13.87
C GLU A 119 -4.02 -0.42 12.84
N LEU A 120 -2.95 -1.11 13.24
CA LEU A 120 -1.91 -1.60 12.33
C LEU A 120 -2.53 -2.45 11.21
N HIS A 121 -3.30 -3.48 11.55
CA HIS A 121 -3.96 -4.34 10.56
C HIS A 121 -4.95 -3.59 9.67
N ARG A 122 -5.67 -2.59 10.21
CA ARG A 122 -6.56 -1.73 9.42
C ARG A 122 -5.77 -0.90 8.40
N LEU A 123 -4.65 -0.31 8.81
CA LEU A 123 -3.78 0.48 7.93
C LEU A 123 -3.13 -0.40 6.86
N GLU A 124 -2.72 -1.60 7.23
CA GLU A 124 -2.12 -2.58 6.33
C GLU A 124 -3.12 -3.04 5.26
N ARG A 125 -4.30 -3.52 5.65
CA ARG A 125 -5.37 -3.91 4.71
C ARG A 125 -5.72 -2.78 3.76
N ARG A 126 -5.82 -1.55 4.28
CA ARG A 126 -6.07 -0.36 3.45
C ARG A 126 -4.92 -0.08 2.50
N ALA A 127 -3.67 -0.17 2.96
CA ALA A 127 -2.50 0.02 2.10
C ALA A 127 -2.48 -1.03 0.99
N GLN A 128 -2.64 -2.32 1.31
CA GLN A 128 -2.68 -3.42 0.35
C GLN A 128 -3.78 -3.23 -0.71
N GLY A 129 -4.98 -2.82 -0.30
CA GLY A 129 -6.09 -2.55 -1.21
C GLY A 129 -5.81 -1.40 -2.20
N LEU A 130 -5.00 -0.41 -1.80
CA LEU A 130 -4.63 0.74 -2.62
C LEU A 130 -3.38 0.50 -3.49
N GLU A 131 -2.63 -0.59 -3.26
CA GLU A 131 -1.30 -0.76 -3.84
C GLU A 131 -1.33 -0.76 -5.37
N LEU A 132 -2.20 -1.60 -5.95
CA LEU A 132 -2.34 -1.78 -7.39
C LEU A 132 -2.64 -0.46 -8.09
N ALA A 133 -3.65 0.27 -7.60
CA ALA A 133 -4.04 1.56 -8.17
C ALA A 133 -2.95 2.63 -8.00
N SER A 134 -2.24 2.62 -6.86
CA SER A 134 -1.18 3.60 -6.57
C SER A 134 0.10 3.45 -7.39
N VAL A 135 0.23 2.35 -8.13
CA VAL A 135 1.32 2.09 -9.07
C VAL A 135 0.79 2.15 -10.51
N GLY A 136 -0.30 1.43 -10.80
CA GLY A 136 -0.83 1.31 -12.15
C GLY A 136 -1.35 2.63 -12.74
N LEU A 137 -2.10 3.43 -11.97
CA LEU A 137 -2.67 4.69 -12.47
C LEU A 137 -1.60 5.75 -12.77
N PRO A 138 -0.59 5.99 -11.90
CA PRO A 138 0.53 6.85 -12.26
C PRO A 138 1.26 6.40 -13.52
N ILE A 139 1.50 5.08 -13.70
CA ILE A 139 2.16 4.59 -14.90
C ILE A 139 1.32 4.89 -16.13
N ALA A 140 0.03 4.59 -16.11
CA ALA A 140 -0.88 4.88 -17.21
C ALA A 140 -0.92 6.38 -17.53
N GLY A 141 -1.14 7.23 -16.52
CA GLY A 141 -1.22 8.68 -16.69
C GLY A 141 0.06 9.28 -17.30
N VAL A 142 1.23 8.88 -16.80
CA VAL A 142 2.52 9.32 -17.34
C VAL A 142 2.74 8.76 -18.76
N SER A 143 2.38 7.50 -19.00
CA SER A 143 2.55 6.86 -20.32
C SER A 143 1.75 7.52 -21.43
N PHE A 144 0.59 8.11 -21.10
CA PHE A 144 -0.22 8.86 -22.06
C PHE A 144 0.26 10.31 -22.25
N LEU A 145 0.60 11.01 -21.16
CA LEU A 145 0.86 12.46 -21.21
C LEU A 145 2.32 12.80 -21.50
N TYR A 146 3.27 12.06 -20.92
CA TYR A 146 4.68 12.43 -20.96
C TYR A 146 5.26 12.45 -22.38
N PRO A 147 5.03 11.42 -23.24
CA PRO A 147 5.62 11.42 -24.57
C PRO A 147 5.23 12.66 -25.38
N LEU A 148 3.93 12.94 -25.52
CA LEU A 148 3.46 14.12 -26.25
C LEU A 148 3.92 15.43 -25.62
N SER A 149 3.91 15.53 -24.28
CA SER A 149 4.38 16.74 -23.58
C SER A 149 5.88 16.98 -23.81
N SER A 150 6.68 15.91 -23.84
CA SER A 150 8.10 15.99 -24.12
C SER A 150 8.37 16.42 -25.56
N HIS A 151 7.60 15.90 -26.52
CA HIS A 151 7.72 16.29 -27.92
C HIS A 151 7.43 17.78 -28.12
N TRP A 152 6.35 18.29 -27.54
CA TRP A 152 6.05 19.72 -27.57
C TRP A 152 7.18 20.55 -26.96
N LEU A 153 7.66 20.15 -25.78
CA LEU A 153 8.77 20.86 -25.13
C LEU A 153 10.02 20.88 -26.03
N PHE A 154 10.36 19.78 -26.67
CA PHE A 154 11.51 19.72 -27.58
C PHE A 154 11.31 20.57 -28.84
N THR A 155 10.12 20.59 -29.45
CA THR A 155 9.89 21.45 -30.63
C THR A 155 10.02 22.94 -30.27
N GLN A 156 9.59 23.34 -29.08
CA GLN A 156 9.79 24.69 -28.56
C GLN A 156 11.28 25.00 -28.28
N LEU A 157 12.01 24.06 -27.65
CA LEU A 157 13.42 24.27 -27.29
C LEU A 157 14.37 24.29 -28.49
N LEU A 158 14.08 23.54 -29.55
CA LEU A 158 14.90 23.48 -30.76
C LEU A 158 14.61 24.61 -31.77
N GLY A 159 13.82 25.61 -31.37
CA GLY A 159 13.49 26.75 -32.23
C GLY A 159 12.50 26.42 -33.34
N GLY A 160 11.77 25.30 -33.23
CA GLY A 160 10.73 24.93 -34.20
C GLY A 160 9.55 25.89 -34.20
N GLY A 161 9.29 26.58 -33.08
CA GLY A 161 8.29 27.66 -32.98
C GLY A 161 6.88 27.24 -33.37
N GLU A 162 6.58 25.93 -33.36
CA GLU A 162 5.29 25.41 -33.77
C GLU A 162 4.20 26.05 -32.92
N SER A 163 3.12 26.49 -33.56
CA SER A 163 1.98 27.01 -32.82
C SER A 163 1.22 25.88 -32.13
N ALA A 164 0.47 26.19 -31.07
CA ALA A 164 -0.32 25.18 -30.38
C ALA A 164 -1.37 24.51 -31.31
N GLY A 165 -1.81 25.21 -32.35
CA GLY A 165 -2.68 24.68 -33.40
C GLY A 165 -1.96 23.65 -34.28
N ASP A 166 -0.73 23.95 -34.73
CA ASP A 166 0.06 23.03 -35.56
C ASP A 166 0.36 21.73 -34.81
N PHE A 167 0.72 21.83 -33.52
CA PHE A 167 0.95 20.64 -32.70
C PHE A 167 -0.34 19.88 -32.37
N SER A 168 -1.50 20.55 -32.35
CA SER A 168 -2.78 19.85 -32.21
C SER A 168 -3.06 18.95 -33.40
N GLN A 169 -2.69 19.39 -34.62
CA GLN A 169 -2.72 18.53 -35.81
C GLN A 169 -1.75 17.34 -35.66
N TRP A 170 -0.54 17.58 -35.16
CA TRP A 170 0.43 16.52 -34.88
C TRP A 170 -0.07 15.51 -33.85
N ILE A 171 -0.76 15.94 -32.79
CA ILE A 171 -1.41 15.07 -31.80
C ILE A 171 -2.47 14.17 -32.46
N ARG A 172 -3.33 14.72 -33.33
CA ARG A 172 -4.39 13.95 -34.02
C ARG A 172 -3.79 12.81 -34.85
N VAL A 173 -2.75 13.12 -35.63
CA VAL A 173 -2.03 12.13 -36.43
C VAL A 173 -1.33 11.10 -35.53
N SER A 174 -0.65 11.57 -34.48
CA SER A 174 0.07 10.70 -33.54
C SER A 174 -0.85 9.77 -32.76
N LEU A 175 -2.08 10.19 -32.47
CA LEU A 175 -3.07 9.34 -31.80
C LEU A 175 -3.42 8.11 -32.66
N ALA A 176 -3.58 8.29 -33.97
CA ALA A 176 -3.84 7.19 -34.90
C ALA A 176 -2.60 6.29 -35.08
N ILE A 177 -1.41 6.89 -35.21
CA ILE A 177 -0.19 6.15 -35.53
C ILE A 177 0.46 5.51 -34.30
N VAL A 178 0.43 6.13 -33.12
CA VAL A 178 1.21 5.67 -31.95
C VAL A 178 0.33 5.48 -30.71
N GLY A 179 -0.94 5.93 -30.73
CA GLY A 179 -1.88 5.80 -29.61
C GLY A 179 -1.97 4.37 -29.04
N HIS A 180 -1.99 3.37 -29.91
CA HIS A 180 -2.04 1.96 -29.53
C HIS A 180 -0.77 1.48 -28.77
N ALA A 181 0.41 2.04 -29.05
CA ALA A 181 1.63 1.77 -28.28
C ALA A 181 1.55 2.32 -26.85
N HIS A 182 0.94 3.49 -26.65
CA HIS A 182 0.70 4.05 -25.31
C HIS A 182 -0.27 3.18 -24.50
N ILE A 183 -1.32 2.65 -25.14
CA ILE A 183 -2.24 1.70 -24.50
C ILE A 183 -1.49 0.44 -24.06
N ALA A 184 -0.63 -0.10 -24.92
CA ALA A 184 0.16 -1.27 -24.58
C ALA A 184 1.14 -1.02 -23.43
N LEU A 185 1.80 0.14 -23.40
CA LEU A 185 2.66 0.54 -22.28
C LEU A 185 1.86 0.69 -20.98
N ALA A 186 0.67 1.27 -21.03
CA ALA A 186 -0.22 1.38 -19.88
C ALA A 186 -0.67 0.00 -19.35
N ILE A 187 -1.00 -0.94 -20.25
CA ILE A 187 -1.29 -2.33 -19.90
C ILE A 187 -0.08 -3.00 -19.25
N CYS A 188 1.11 -2.85 -19.83
CA CYS A 188 2.35 -3.37 -19.25
C CYS A 188 2.60 -2.80 -17.84
N GLY A 189 2.33 -1.50 -17.64
CA GLY A 189 2.37 -0.84 -16.34
C GLY A 189 1.40 -1.44 -15.33
N PHE A 190 0.17 -1.76 -15.75
CA PHE A 190 -0.80 -2.42 -14.89
C PHE A 190 -0.42 -3.86 -14.55
N LEU A 191 0.11 -4.62 -15.52
CA LEU A 191 0.65 -5.97 -15.28
C LEU A 191 1.84 -5.95 -14.32
N PHE A 192 2.73 -4.96 -14.46
CA PHE A 192 3.81 -4.72 -13.51
C PHE A 192 3.27 -4.42 -12.11
N ALA A 193 2.27 -3.55 -11.98
CA ALA A 193 1.64 -3.24 -10.71
C ALA A 193 0.96 -4.47 -10.06
N LYS A 194 0.30 -5.33 -10.85
CA LYS A 194 -0.24 -6.62 -10.38
C LYS A 194 0.87 -7.54 -9.88
N ARG A 195 1.99 -7.60 -10.60
CA ARG A 195 3.15 -8.41 -10.22
C ARG A 195 3.76 -7.93 -8.91
N LEU A 196 3.98 -6.62 -8.74
CA LEU A 196 4.47 -6.07 -7.47
C LEU A 196 3.55 -6.44 -6.30
N ARG A 197 2.23 -6.35 -6.51
CA ARG A 197 1.24 -6.72 -5.50
C ARG A 197 1.35 -8.18 -5.07
N SER A 198 1.59 -9.09 -6.02
CA SER A 198 1.65 -10.54 -5.75
C SER A 198 2.94 -11.03 -5.09
N LEU A 199 4.03 -10.27 -5.14
CA LEU A 199 5.32 -10.67 -4.57
C LEU A 199 5.34 -10.45 -3.05
N THR A 200 6.17 -11.20 -2.31
CA THR A 200 6.50 -10.88 -0.90
C THR A 200 7.51 -9.73 -0.85
N LEU A 201 7.90 -9.28 0.36
CA LEU A 201 8.92 -8.22 0.48
C LEU A 201 10.28 -8.69 -0.05
N GLU A 202 10.67 -9.93 0.24
CA GLU A 202 11.91 -10.55 -0.24
C GLU A 202 11.89 -10.65 -1.77
N GLY A 203 10.79 -11.19 -2.32
CA GLY A 203 10.61 -11.28 -3.76
C GLY A 203 10.60 -9.93 -4.48
N LEU A 204 10.21 -8.84 -3.79
CA LEU A 204 10.31 -7.49 -4.32
C LEU A 204 11.75 -6.97 -4.34
N ILE A 205 12.53 -7.26 -3.30
CA ILE A 205 13.94 -6.86 -3.21
C ILE A 205 14.76 -7.57 -4.30
N ASP A 206 14.49 -8.86 -4.52
CA ASP A 206 15.17 -9.68 -5.53
C ASP A 206 14.68 -9.45 -6.96
N LEU A 207 13.60 -8.66 -7.14
CA LEU A 207 13.04 -8.39 -8.45
C LEU A 207 14.05 -7.60 -9.30
N LYS A 208 14.49 -8.23 -10.41
CA LYS A 208 15.34 -7.60 -11.42
C LYS A 208 14.55 -6.55 -12.21
N ILE A 209 14.40 -5.36 -11.63
CA ILE A 209 13.58 -4.25 -12.17
C ILE A 209 13.96 -3.87 -13.61
N HIS A 210 15.24 -4.03 -13.98
CA HIS A 210 15.72 -3.78 -15.33
C HIS A 210 15.07 -4.67 -16.39
N ARG A 211 14.78 -5.93 -16.06
CA ARG A 211 14.13 -6.85 -16.99
C ARG A 211 12.66 -6.47 -17.21
N GLU A 212 12.00 -5.97 -16.16
CA GLU A 212 10.59 -5.59 -16.24
C GLU A 212 10.38 -4.34 -17.10
N TRP A 213 11.18 -3.30 -16.89
CA TRP A 213 11.06 -2.09 -17.71
C TRP A 213 11.57 -2.32 -19.13
N LEU A 214 12.62 -3.13 -19.33
CA LEU A 214 13.12 -3.48 -20.66
C LEU A 214 12.07 -4.27 -21.45
N LYS A 215 11.38 -5.23 -20.82
CA LYS A 215 10.28 -5.96 -21.44
C LYS A 215 9.16 -5.02 -21.89
N ALA A 216 8.72 -4.10 -21.02
CA ALA A 216 7.67 -3.13 -21.37
C ALA A 216 8.10 -2.22 -22.53
N TRP A 217 9.35 -1.75 -22.52
CA TRP A 217 9.92 -0.93 -23.58
C TRP A 217 9.97 -1.68 -24.93
N MET A 218 10.50 -2.91 -24.94
CA MET A 218 10.56 -3.74 -26.15
C MET A 218 9.17 -4.07 -26.72
N ILE A 219 8.20 -4.38 -25.85
CA ILE A 219 6.79 -4.60 -26.27
C ILE A 219 6.22 -3.33 -26.91
N THR A 220 6.47 -2.16 -26.31
CA THR A 220 5.96 -0.88 -26.80
C THR A 220 6.55 -0.54 -28.17
N ILE A 221 7.85 -0.80 -28.39
CA ILE A 221 8.50 -0.65 -29.70
C ILE A 221 7.93 -1.64 -30.71
N GLY A 222 7.77 -2.92 -30.33
CA GLY A 222 7.21 -3.93 -31.24
C GLY A 222 5.79 -3.60 -31.67
N ILE A 223 4.97 -3.07 -30.75
CA ILE A 223 3.59 -2.67 -31.03
C ILE A 223 3.56 -1.42 -31.90
N SER A 224 4.45 -0.44 -31.71
CA SER A 224 4.48 0.75 -32.57
C SER A 224 4.80 0.47 -34.03
N CYS A 225 5.30 -0.73 -34.36
CA CYS A 225 5.47 -1.19 -35.74
C CYS A 225 4.15 -1.59 -36.44
N LEU A 226 3.03 -1.78 -35.72
CA LEU A 226 1.78 -2.28 -36.31
C LEU A 226 1.18 -1.38 -37.41
N PRO A 227 1.07 -0.05 -37.26
CA PRO A 227 0.73 0.83 -38.38
C PRO A 227 1.90 1.03 -39.36
N GLY A 228 3.11 0.66 -38.93
CA GLY A 228 4.39 0.90 -39.61
C GLY A 228 4.79 -0.11 -40.69
N ILE A 229 4.10 -1.25 -40.87
CA ILE A 229 4.27 -2.02 -42.11
C ILE A 229 3.86 -1.18 -43.34
N LEU A 230 3.02 -0.15 -43.15
CA LEU A 230 2.56 0.76 -44.22
C LEU A 230 3.18 2.17 -44.21
N LEU A 231 3.81 2.64 -43.11
CA LEU A 231 4.22 4.05 -42.95
C LEU A 231 5.58 4.24 -42.25
N ILE A 232 6.68 3.81 -42.90
CA ILE A 232 8.09 4.23 -42.65
C ILE A 232 8.68 3.89 -41.25
N LEU A 233 10.00 3.65 -41.14
CA LEU A 233 10.73 3.26 -39.91
C LEU A 233 10.84 4.36 -38.82
N VAL A 234 10.41 5.59 -39.10
CA VAL A 234 10.57 6.74 -38.18
C VAL A 234 9.80 6.57 -36.86
N PRO A 235 8.54 6.09 -36.81
CA PRO A 235 7.79 5.98 -35.57
C PRO A 235 8.41 5.04 -34.53
N PRO A 236 8.89 3.82 -34.86
CA PRO A 236 9.54 2.94 -33.89
C PRO A 236 10.80 3.54 -33.24
N ILE A 237 11.64 4.24 -34.01
CA ILE A 237 12.86 4.88 -33.48
C ILE A 237 12.50 5.98 -32.49
N LEU A 238 11.52 6.82 -32.84
CA LEU A 238 11.05 7.89 -31.97
C LEU A 238 10.41 7.34 -30.69
N VAL A 239 9.61 6.28 -30.78
CA VAL A 239 9.06 5.56 -29.62
C VAL A 239 10.17 4.97 -28.74
N ALA A 240 11.23 4.41 -29.32
CA ALA A 240 12.36 3.86 -28.57
C ALA A 240 13.09 4.95 -27.77
N ILE A 241 13.41 6.09 -28.42
CA ILE A 241 14.09 7.23 -27.81
C ILE A 241 13.22 7.86 -26.72
N THR A 242 11.94 8.14 -27.00
CA THR A 242 11.06 8.72 -25.98
C THR A 242 10.80 7.74 -24.84
N GLY A 243 10.70 6.44 -25.12
CA GLY A 243 10.48 5.42 -24.09
C GLY A 243 11.64 5.31 -23.10
N ILE A 244 12.89 5.34 -23.58
CA ILE A 244 14.06 5.13 -22.72
C ILE A 244 14.27 6.27 -21.71
N THR A 245 13.78 7.48 -21.99
CA THR A 245 13.96 8.64 -21.10
C THR A 245 13.13 8.56 -19.83
N PHE A 246 11.96 7.90 -19.85
CA PHE A 246 11.06 7.88 -18.68
C PHE A 246 10.70 6.48 -18.16
N ILE A 247 10.62 5.45 -19.02
CA ILE A 247 10.18 4.11 -18.58
C ILE A 247 11.09 3.54 -17.48
N PRO A 248 12.44 3.58 -17.57
CA PRO A 248 13.31 3.07 -16.50
C PRO A 248 13.11 3.82 -15.18
N VAL A 249 13.04 5.15 -15.24
CA VAL A 249 12.88 6.01 -14.06
C VAL A 249 11.55 5.75 -13.37
N LEU A 250 10.46 5.67 -14.15
CA LEU A 250 9.11 5.46 -13.64
C LEU A 250 8.97 4.10 -12.93
N TRP A 251 9.51 3.02 -13.54
CA TRP A 251 9.53 1.69 -12.94
C TRP A 251 10.34 1.67 -11.64
N TYR A 252 11.54 2.26 -11.66
CA TYR A 252 12.43 2.28 -10.50
C TYR A 252 11.85 3.06 -9.31
N VAL A 253 11.29 4.25 -9.57
CA VAL A 253 10.71 5.10 -8.53
C VAL A 253 9.53 4.42 -7.85
N LEU A 254 8.64 3.79 -8.62
CA LEU A 254 7.46 3.12 -8.08
C LEU A 254 7.80 1.81 -7.37
N HIS A 255 8.71 1.00 -7.91
CA HIS A 255 9.25 -0.18 -7.24
C HIS A 255 9.88 0.19 -5.88
N SER A 256 10.80 1.16 -5.88
CA SER A 256 11.46 1.64 -4.66
C SER A 256 10.47 2.19 -3.64
N ALA A 257 9.42 2.87 -4.11
CA ALA A 257 8.34 3.33 -3.24
C ALA A 257 7.61 2.17 -2.56
N VAL A 258 7.24 1.13 -3.31
CA VAL A 258 6.56 -0.06 -2.76
C VAL A 258 7.45 -0.80 -1.75
N VAL A 259 8.74 -1.01 -2.07
CA VAL A 259 9.70 -1.65 -1.15
C VAL A 259 9.80 -0.89 0.16
N ARG A 260 10.05 0.43 0.11
CA ARG A 260 10.14 1.28 1.31
C ARG A 260 8.84 1.37 2.11
N GLU A 261 7.70 1.18 1.45
CA GLU A 261 6.39 1.23 2.10
C GLU A 261 6.08 -0.08 2.82
N ARG A 262 6.33 -1.21 2.18
CA ARG A 262 6.14 -2.54 2.77
C ARG A 262 7.14 -2.85 3.89
N SER A 263 8.39 -2.41 3.76
CA SER A 263 9.38 -2.58 4.84
C SER A 263 8.98 -1.89 6.15
N LYS A 264 8.23 -0.79 6.08
CA LYS A 264 7.68 -0.12 7.27
C LYS A 264 6.60 -0.94 7.96
N PHE A 265 5.75 -1.62 7.19
CA PHE A 265 4.74 -2.53 7.74
C PHE A 265 5.40 -3.76 8.34
N ALA A 266 6.34 -4.39 7.62
CA ALA A 266 7.10 -5.54 8.12
C ALA A 266 7.86 -5.21 9.43
N PHE A 267 8.47 -4.03 9.51
CA PHE A 267 9.13 -3.57 10.75
C PHE A 267 8.14 -3.39 11.90
N ALA A 268 6.96 -2.79 11.64
CA ALA A 268 5.94 -2.62 12.67
C ALA A 268 5.35 -3.96 13.15
N GLU A 269 5.17 -4.92 12.24
CA GLU A 269 4.71 -6.27 12.56
C GLU A 269 5.76 -7.06 13.35
N ALA A 270 7.04 -6.98 12.96
CA ALA A 270 8.14 -7.58 13.72
C ALA A 270 8.22 -7.01 15.14
N ALA A 271 8.10 -5.68 15.28
CA ALA A 271 8.06 -5.03 16.59
C ALA A 271 6.89 -5.54 17.44
N SER A 272 5.71 -5.78 16.85
CA SER A 272 4.59 -6.36 17.60
C SER A 272 4.77 -7.83 17.96
N ASN A 273 5.48 -8.62 17.15
CA ASN A 273 5.58 -10.09 17.33
C ASN A 273 6.71 -10.51 18.27
N VAL A 274 7.88 -9.87 18.22
CA VAL A 274 9.04 -10.22 19.08
C VAL A 274 8.67 -10.20 20.57
N ARG A 275 7.73 -9.32 20.94
CA ARG A 275 7.28 -9.20 22.34
C ARG A 275 6.13 -10.11 22.72
N VAL A 276 5.31 -10.53 21.77
CA VAL A 276 4.35 -11.62 22.04
C VAL A 276 5.12 -12.88 22.43
N ALA A 277 6.20 -13.20 21.73
CA ALA A 277 7.07 -14.32 22.08
C ALA A 277 7.69 -14.13 23.48
N ALA A 278 8.30 -12.98 23.77
CA ALA A 278 8.88 -12.71 25.08
C ALA A 278 7.86 -12.78 26.23
N ASN A 279 6.61 -12.35 26.01
CA ASN A 279 5.56 -12.42 27.03
C ASN A 279 5.03 -13.83 27.23
N VAL A 280 4.99 -14.67 26.19
CA VAL A 280 4.64 -16.09 26.31
C VAL A 280 5.70 -16.81 27.14
N ASP A 281 6.99 -16.59 26.86
CA ASP A 281 8.09 -17.19 27.61
C ASP A 281 8.04 -16.82 29.12
N VAL A 282 7.70 -15.56 29.43
CA VAL A 282 7.53 -15.10 30.83
C VAL A 282 6.30 -15.73 31.48
N ALA A 283 5.19 -15.89 30.75
CA ALA A 283 3.98 -16.52 31.26
C ALA A 283 4.21 -18.00 31.58
N ASP A 284 4.91 -18.71 30.70
CA ASP A 284 5.26 -20.12 30.89
C ASP A 284 6.21 -20.30 32.08
N ALA A 285 7.22 -19.43 32.21
CA ALA A 285 8.12 -19.44 33.37
C ALA A 285 7.40 -19.18 34.70
N LEU A 286 6.42 -18.26 34.72
CA LEU A 286 5.60 -17.99 35.91
C LEU A 286 4.65 -19.16 36.24
N ALA A 287 4.12 -19.84 35.22
CA ALA A 287 3.29 -21.03 35.42
C ALA A 287 4.11 -22.18 36.02
N GLU A 288 5.32 -22.42 35.51
CA GLU A 288 6.24 -23.41 36.08
C GLU A 288 6.60 -23.09 37.53
N GLN A 289 6.88 -21.82 37.86
CA GLN A 289 7.21 -21.44 39.24
C GLN A 289 6.04 -21.72 40.19
N LYS A 290 4.81 -21.36 39.79
CA LYS A 290 3.60 -21.63 40.59
C LYS A 290 3.36 -23.11 40.79
N GLN A 291 3.60 -23.93 39.76
CA GLN A 291 3.47 -25.37 39.88
C GLN A 291 4.49 -25.92 40.89
N ARG A 292 5.76 -25.51 40.80
CA ARG A 292 6.81 -25.92 41.77
C ARG A 292 6.51 -25.47 43.20
N GLU A 293 5.90 -24.30 43.37
CA GLU A 293 5.46 -23.83 44.68
C GLU A 293 4.31 -24.70 45.22
N ALA A 294 3.33 -25.05 44.39
CA ALA A 294 2.24 -25.95 44.76
C ALA A 294 2.75 -27.34 45.16
N ASP A 295 3.64 -27.92 44.36
CA ASP A 295 4.24 -29.24 44.64
C ASP A 295 5.02 -29.23 45.98
N ARG A 296 5.70 -28.12 46.31
CA ARG A 296 6.41 -27.96 47.59
C ARG A 296 5.45 -27.87 48.79
N TYR A 297 4.26 -27.28 48.62
CA TYR A 297 3.26 -27.25 49.67
C TYR A 297 2.66 -28.63 49.95
N ASP A 298 2.45 -29.44 48.91
CA ASP A 298 1.97 -30.82 49.05
C ASP A 298 2.99 -31.72 49.75
N GLU A 299 4.30 -31.55 49.49
CA GLU A 299 5.36 -32.27 50.20
C GLU A 299 5.39 -31.97 51.71
N HIS A 300 5.06 -30.75 52.12
CA HIS A 300 5.01 -30.38 53.54
C HIS A 300 3.70 -30.77 54.23
N ALA A 301 2.59 -30.87 53.49
CA ALA A 301 1.31 -31.32 54.04
C ALA A 301 1.30 -32.84 54.37
N GLY A 302 2.18 -33.63 53.75
CA GLY A 302 2.30 -35.08 54.01
C GLY A 302 3.17 -35.49 55.20
N GLY A 303 3.92 -34.56 55.82
CA GLY A 303 4.91 -34.87 56.86
C GLY A 303 4.39 -34.95 58.30
N ASP A 304 3.21 -34.38 58.60
CA ASP A 304 2.65 -34.28 59.97
C ASP A 304 1.48 -35.26 60.22
N ALA A 305 1.26 -36.23 59.34
CA ALA A 305 0.13 -37.17 59.43
C ALA A 305 0.50 -38.58 59.93
N ASP A 306 1.70 -38.80 60.48
CA ASP A 306 2.13 -40.09 61.04
C ASP A 306 2.44 -39.99 62.54
N ASP A 307 1.45 -39.56 63.34
CA ASP A 307 1.41 -39.92 64.76
C ASP A 307 -0.04 -40.06 65.24
N GLY A 308 -0.53 -41.29 65.20
CA GLY A 308 -1.56 -41.79 66.11
C GLY A 308 -3.03 -41.50 65.78
N ALA A 309 -3.64 -42.35 64.96
CA ALA A 309 -5.04 -42.76 65.17
C ALA A 309 -5.36 -44.05 64.41
N GLU A 310 -5.26 -45.18 65.11
CA GLU A 310 -6.07 -46.37 64.83
C GLU A 310 -7.55 -45.93 64.79
N ARG A 311 -8.16 -45.89 63.61
CA ARG A 311 -9.61 -45.80 63.46
C ARG A 311 -10.09 -46.90 62.53
N GLU A 312 -11.02 -47.66 63.07
CA GLU A 312 -11.68 -48.82 62.49
C GLU A 312 -12.25 -48.56 61.08
N PRO A 313 -12.27 -49.60 60.23
CA PRO A 313 -12.85 -49.53 58.90
C PRO A 313 -14.38 -49.49 58.97
N LEU A 314 -14.98 -48.30 58.87
CA LEU A 314 -16.41 -48.18 58.65
C LEU A 314 -16.71 -48.45 57.16
N VAL A 315 -17.13 -49.68 56.89
CA VAL A 315 -17.74 -50.13 55.63
C VAL A 315 -18.97 -49.27 55.35
N VAL A 316 -18.87 -48.32 54.40
CA VAL A 316 -20.04 -47.64 53.84
C VAL A 316 -20.22 -48.09 52.40
N ALA A 317 -21.36 -48.76 52.22
CA ALA A 317 -21.79 -49.41 51.00
C ALA A 317 -21.98 -48.45 49.83
N ALA A 318 -21.77 -49.03 48.65
CA ALA A 318 -22.01 -48.46 47.34
C ALA A 318 -23.38 -47.78 47.20
N HIS A 319 -23.40 -46.61 46.57
CA HIS A 319 -24.54 -46.23 45.74
C HIS A 319 -24.05 -45.68 44.40
N ARG A 320 -24.15 -46.56 43.41
CA ARG A 320 -24.09 -46.24 41.98
C ARG A 320 -25.37 -45.47 41.67
N VAL A 321 -25.25 -44.24 41.17
CA VAL A 321 -26.32 -43.54 40.47
C VAL A 321 -25.72 -43.09 39.16
N GLY A 322 -26.08 -43.82 38.08
CA GLY A 322 -26.01 -43.25 36.75
C GLY A 322 -27.06 -42.16 36.62
N ASP A 323 -26.91 -41.28 35.64
CA ASP A 323 -27.86 -41.23 34.52
C ASP A 323 -27.64 -39.95 33.69
N ASP A 324 -27.61 -40.18 32.38
CA ASP A 324 -27.99 -39.37 31.23
C ASP A 324 -28.01 -37.84 31.24
N GLY A 325 -27.49 -37.29 30.13
CA GLY A 325 -27.74 -35.88 29.78
C GLY A 325 -27.19 -35.40 28.45
N ARG A 326 -27.53 -36.06 27.34
CA ARG A 326 -27.40 -35.48 25.97
C ARG A 326 -28.23 -34.21 25.85
N GLY A 327 -27.72 -33.17 25.19
CA GLY A 327 -28.54 -32.00 24.84
C GLY A 327 -27.87 -30.94 23.97
N ARG A 328 -27.81 -31.23 22.66
CA ARG A 328 -27.84 -30.34 21.47
C ARG A 328 -26.92 -29.13 21.38
#